data_AF-A0A1Z5HSW6-F1
#
_entry.id   AF-A0A1Z5HSW6-F1
#
_cell.length_a   1.000
_cell.length_b   1.000
_cell.length_c   1.000
_cell.angle_alpha   90.00
_cell.angle_beta   90.00
_cell.angle_gamma   90.00
#
_symmetry.space_group_name_H-M   'P 1'
#
loop_
_entity.id
_entity.type
_entity.pdbx_description
1 polymer ?
#
loop_
_entity_poly.entity_id
_entity_poly.type
_entity_poly.pdbx_seq_one_letter_code
_entity_poly.pdbx_strand_id
1 'polypeptide(L)'
;MDSTLLAGIFGLVGSIIGGLCSYYGIKKATDDNIRAQQVRIKQEKDLNKKASARIIYIDLFTAIREIIRVRRGDRGAPHNISAARDFSVHIANLSNHLSFEEMVLINKLYGLVEKIRLDIINSSFISSPDEKIRFSSDLLGQELFGDRFAEVAKRTDYRAIDREFLIASMKEDYGRLFNKIKDLAI
;
A
#
# COMPACT_ATOMS: atom_id res chain seq x y z
N MET A 1 -62.06 -45.51 13.47
CA MET A 1 -61.03 -44.70 12.79
C MET A 1 -59.71 -45.19 13.34
N ASP A 2 -58.90 -45.88 12.52
CA ASP A 2 -57.72 -46.60 12.99
C ASP A 2 -56.65 -45.64 13.52
N SER A 3 -56.19 -45.90 14.74
CA SER A 3 -55.18 -45.14 15.47
C SER A 3 -53.87 -44.97 14.68
N THR A 4 -53.57 -45.91 13.78
CA THR A 4 -52.44 -45.89 12.84
C THR A 4 -52.56 -44.80 11.78
N LEU A 5 -53.77 -44.53 11.28
CA LEU A 5 -54.03 -43.50 10.28
C LEU A 5 -53.93 -42.09 10.90
N LEU A 6 -54.39 -41.96 12.15
CA LEU A 6 -54.24 -40.74 12.94
C LEU A 6 -52.76 -40.43 13.21
N ALA A 7 -51.98 -41.43 13.62
CA ALA A 7 -50.54 -41.28 13.88
C ALA A 7 -49.76 -40.89 12.61
N GLY A 8 -50.10 -41.45 11.45
CA GLY A 8 -49.51 -41.08 10.16
C GLY A 8 -49.74 -39.62 9.77
N ILE A 9 -50.96 -39.10 9.98
CA ILE A 9 -51.31 -37.69 9.70
C ILE A 9 -50.53 -36.75 10.64
N PHE A 10 -50.44 -37.06 11.93
CA PHE A 10 -49.66 -36.24 12.88
C PHE A 10 -48.16 -36.24 12.55
N GLY A 11 -47.61 -37.38 12.12
CA GLY A 11 -46.22 -37.47 11.66
C GLY A 11 -45.93 -36.61 10.42
N LEU A 12 -46.88 -36.55 9.48
CA LEU A 12 -46.80 -35.72 8.27
C LEU A 12 -46.90 -34.22 8.60
N VAL A 13 -47.82 -33.83 9.47
CA VAL A 13 -47.96 -32.42 9.90
C VAL A 13 -46.73 -31.98 10.70
N GLY A 14 -46.23 -32.83 11.59
CA GLY A 14 -45.03 -32.57 12.38
C GLY A 14 -43.78 -32.38 11.51
N SER A 15 -43.62 -33.16 10.44
CA SER A 15 -42.48 -33.03 9.52
C SER A 15 -42.55 -31.75 8.67
N ILE A 16 -43.76 -31.34 8.24
CA ILE A 16 -43.96 -30.07 7.52
C ILE A 16 -43.66 -28.87 8.43
N ILE A 17 -44.18 -28.86 9.65
CA ILE A 17 -43.92 -27.78 10.62
C ILE A 17 -42.44 -27.75 11.00
N GLY A 18 -41.82 -28.90 11.26
CA GLY A 18 -40.38 -29.02 11.52
C GLY A 18 -39.54 -28.51 10.36
N GLY A 19 -39.91 -28.83 9.12
CA GLY A 19 -39.26 -28.35 7.91
C GLY A 19 -39.36 -26.84 7.74
N LEU A 20 -40.54 -26.24 7.98
CA LEU A 20 -40.74 -24.79 7.92
C LEU A 20 -39.93 -24.06 8.99
N CYS A 21 -40.01 -24.50 10.26
CA CYS A 21 -39.23 -23.92 11.35
C CYS A 21 -37.72 -24.03 11.10
N SER A 22 -37.26 -25.18 10.59
CA SER A 22 -35.86 -25.39 10.20
C SER A 22 -35.43 -24.45 9.08
N TYR A 23 -36.25 -24.30 8.04
CA TYR A 23 -35.97 -23.37 6.94
C TYR A 23 -35.84 -21.93 7.42
N TYR A 24 -36.76 -21.45 8.27
CA TYR A 24 -36.67 -20.11 8.85
C TYR A 24 -35.44 -19.93 9.74
N GLY A 25 -35.10 -20.94 10.54
CA GLY A 25 -33.89 -20.94 11.38
C GLY A 25 -32.60 -20.88 10.57
N ILE A 26 -32.48 -21.73 9.54
CA ILE A 26 -31.32 -21.78 8.65
C ILE A 26 -31.19 -20.47 7.87
N LYS A 27 -32.29 -19.92 7.35
CA LYS A 27 -32.28 -18.66 6.61
C LYS A 27 -31.77 -17.51 7.48
N LYS A 28 -32.29 -17.39 8.71
CA LYS A 28 -31.84 -16.36 9.66
C LYS A 28 -30.36 -16.52 10.02
N ALA A 29 -29.92 -17.74 10.36
CA ALA A 29 -28.52 -18.01 10.68
C ALA A 29 -27.58 -17.73 9.49
N THR A 30 -28.03 -18.04 8.27
CA THR A 30 -27.30 -17.72 7.03
C THR A 30 -27.19 -16.22 6.82
N ASP A 31 -28.28 -15.48 6.97
CA ASP A 31 -28.28 -14.01 6.83
C ASP A 31 -27.36 -13.35 7.87
N ASP A 32 -27.37 -13.81 9.12
CA ASP A 32 -26.52 -13.30 10.19
C ASP A 32 -25.03 -13.62 9.91
N ASN A 33 -24.72 -14.82 9.41
CA ASN A 33 -23.37 -15.20 9.00
C ASN A 33 -22.87 -14.35 7.83
N ILE A 34 -23.71 -14.10 6.81
CA ILE A 34 -23.36 -13.22 5.68
C ILE A 34 -23.05 -11.81 6.18
N ARG A 35 -23.88 -11.25 7.07
CA ARG A 35 -23.64 -9.93 7.66
C ARG A 35 -22.33 -9.89 8.43
N ALA A 36 -22.07 -10.88 9.28
CA ALA A 36 -20.81 -10.97 10.03
C ALA A 36 -19.60 -11.07 9.09
N GLN A 37 -19.70 -11.84 8.01
CA GLN A 37 -18.64 -12.01 7.02
C GLN A 37 -18.40 -10.71 6.23
N GLN A 38 -19.45 -9.98 5.86
CA GLN A 38 -19.33 -8.67 5.20
C GLN A 38 -18.61 -7.65 6.09
N VAL A 39 -18.93 -7.62 7.39
CA VAL A 39 -18.24 -6.75 8.35
C VAL A 39 -16.75 -7.08 8.42
N ARG A 40 -16.40 -8.38 8.50
CA ARG A 40 -14.99 -8.83 8.52
C ARG A 40 -14.25 -8.46 7.23
N ILE A 41 -14.85 -8.71 6.06
CA ILE A 41 -14.26 -8.34 4.77
C ILE A 41 -14.02 -6.83 4.69
N LYS A 42 -14.96 -6.02 5.18
CA LYS A 42 -14.82 -4.56 5.19
C LYS A 42 -13.68 -4.11 6.10
N GLN A 43 -13.57 -4.70 7.30
CA GLN A 43 -12.48 -4.42 8.23
C GLN A 43 -11.13 -4.83 7.67
N GLU A 44 -11.03 -6.02 7.08
CA GLU A 44 -9.82 -6.52 6.45
C GLU A 44 -9.39 -5.64 5.28
N LYS A 45 -10.32 -5.20 4.43
CA LYS A 45 -10.05 -4.24 3.36
C LYS A 45 -9.52 -2.91 3.90
N ASP A 46 -10.09 -2.38 4.98
CA ASP A 46 -9.61 -1.13 5.58
C ASP A 46 -8.20 -1.27 6.19
N LEU A 47 -7.93 -2.39 6.88
CA LEU A 47 -6.60 -2.71 7.40
C LEU A 47 -5.57 -2.87 6.27
N ASN A 48 -5.91 -3.59 5.21
CA ASN A 48 -5.05 -3.81 4.05
C ASN A 48 -4.75 -2.50 3.31
N LYS A 49 -5.75 -1.63 3.19
CA LYS A 49 -5.59 -0.27 2.64
C LYS A 49 -4.58 0.53 3.48
N LYS A 50 -4.79 0.62 4.80
CA LYS A 50 -3.90 1.39 5.69
C LYS A 50 -2.47 0.83 5.69
N ALA A 51 -2.33 -0.49 5.75
CA ALA A 51 -1.04 -1.16 5.69
C ALA A 51 -0.33 -0.89 4.35
N SER A 52 -1.04 -1.00 3.23
CA SER A 52 -0.49 -0.75 1.89
C SER A 52 -0.05 0.70 1.71
N ALA A 53 -0.87 1.66 2.16
CA ALA A 53 -0.51 3.08 2.15
C ALA A 53 0.75 3.35 2.99
N ARG A 54 0.84 2.74 4.19
CA ARG A 54 2.01 2.87 5.06
C ARG A 54 3.28 2.30 4.43
N ILE A 55 3.19 1.13 3.79
CA ILE A 55 4.32 0.50 3.10
C ILE A 55 4.81 1.39 1.97
N ILE A 56 3.91 1.84 1.08
CA ILE A 56 4.26 2.74 -0.03
C ILE A 56 4.91 4.02 0.48
N TYR A 57 4.32 4.63 1.51
CA TYR A 57 4.84 5.86 2.11
C TYR A 57 6.27 5.68 2.65
N ILE A 58 6.51 4.60 3.39
CA ILE A 58 7.82 4.32 4.00
C ILE A 58 8.86 3.99 2.92
N ASP A 59 8.52 3.16 1.92
CA ASP A 59 9.43 2.79 0.83
C ASP A 59 9.88 4.03 0.06
N LEU A 60 8.92 4.88 -0.35
CA LEU A 60 9.22 6.10 -1.10
C LEU A 60 10.05 7.08 -0.27
N PHE A 61 9.73 7.29 1.01
CA PHE A 61 10.55 8.14 1.88
C PHE A 61 11.95 7.58 2.12
N THR A 62 12.10 6.25 2.19
CA THR A 62 13.40 5.59 2.30
C THR A 62 14.23 5.81 1.04
N ALA A 63 13.62 5.73 -0.14
CA ALA A 63 14.28 6.08 -1.39
C ALA A 63 14.69 7.57 -1.43
N ILE A 64 13.79 8.48 -1.03
CA ILE A 64 14.09 9.92 -0.96
C ILE A 64 15.27 10.21 -0.03
N ARG A 65 15.31 9.54 1.12
CA ARG A 65 16.44 9.63 2.06
C ARG A 65 17.75 9.26 1.41
N GLU A 66 17.76 8.16 0.66
CA GLU A 66 18.96 7.64 0.04
C GLU A 66 19.45 8.54 -1.10
N ILE A 67 18.57 9.05 -1.96
CA ILE A 67 18.98 9.97 -3.04
C ILE A 67 19.54 11.28 -2.48
N ILE A 68 19.00 11.79 -1.36
CA ILE A 68 19.55 12.98 -0.68
C ILE A 68 20.94 12.67 -0.13
N ARG A 69 21.13 11.50 0.49
CA ARG A 69 22.43 11.05 1.01
C ARG A 69 23.48 10.96 -0.10
N VAL A 70 23.13 10.31 -1.21
CA VAL A 70 23.97 10.19 -2.41
C VAL A 70 24.33 11.57 -2.95
N ARG A 71 23.34 12.47 -3.06
CA ARG A 71 23.54 13.83 -3.59
C ARG A 71 24.46 14.67 -2.71
N ARG A 72 24.41 14.50 -1.39
CA ARG A 72 25.31 15.17 -0.43
C ARG A 72 26.75 14.63 -0.49
N GLY A 73 27.00 13.56 -1.25
CA GLY A 73 28.34 13.00 -1.44
C GLY A 73 28.84 12.21 -0.23
N ASP A 74 27.94 11.75 0.64
CA ASP A 74 28.32 10.88 1.75
C ASP A 74 28.89 9.55 1.21
N ARG A 75 30.10 9.21 1.65
CA ARG A 75 30.91 8.11 1.09
C ARG A 75 30.65 6.77 1.76
N GLY A 76 29.72 6.70 2.72
CA GLY A 76 29.26 5.43 3.28
C GLY A 76 28.67 4.52 2.20
N ALA A 77 28.78 3.19 2.40
CA ALA A 77 28.14 2.20 1.54
C ALA A 77 26.65 2.56 1.34
N PRO A 78 26.11 2.41 0.11
CA PRO A 78 24.69 2.60 -0.12
C PRO A 78 23.84 1.77 0.82
N HIS A 79 22.83 2.40 1.44
CA HIS A 79 21.82 1.62 2.13
C HIS A 79 21.03 0.89 1.06
N ASN A 80 20.82 -0.41 1.24
CA ASN A 80 19.95 -1.14 0.34
C ASN A 80 18.55 -0.52 0.43
N ILE A 81 18.06 0.05 -0.67
CA ILE A 81 16.70 0.58 -0.73
C ILE A 81 15.78 -0.64 -0.78
N SER A 82 15.07 -0.88 0.32
CA SER A 82 14.00 -1.86 0.33
C SER A 82 12.86 -1.29 -0.50
N ALA A 83 12.59 -1.91 -1.65
CA ALA A 83 11.35 -1.76 -2.38
C ALA A 83 10.52 -3.01 -2.13
N ALA A 84 9.26 -2.86 -1.74
CA ALA A 84 8.36 -4.00 -1.64
C ALA A 84 8.34 -4.76 -2.97
N ARG A 85 8.72 -6.05 -2.95
CA ARG A 85 8.73 -6.91 -4.15
C ARG A 85 7.35 -6.96 -4.83
N ASP A 86 6.30 -6.83 -4.03
CA ASP A 86 4.90 -6.89 -4.46
C ASP A 86 4.21 -5.52 -4.35
N PHE A 87 4.92 -4.42 -4.69
CA PHE A 87 4.35 -3.07 -4.65
C PHE A 87 3.05 -2.94 -5.48
N SER A 88 2.91 -3.74 -6.54
CA SER A 88 1.68 -3.81 -7.35
C SER A 88 0.45 -4.22 -6.53
N VAL A 89 0.61 -5.12 -5.55
CA VAL A 89 -0.47 -5.51 -4.62
C VAL A 89 -0.86 -4.32 -3.73
N HIS A 90 0.13 -3.56 -3.26
CA HIS A 90 -0.12 -2.37 -2.46
C HIS A 90 -0.82 -1.28 -3.27
N ILE A 91 -0.45 -1.07 -4.53
CA ILE A 91 -1.16 -0.14 -5.44
C ILE A 91 -2.59 -0.63 -5.68
N ALA A 92 -2.79 -1.93 -5.94
CA ALA A 92 -4.11 -2.51 -6.17
C ALA A 92 -5.05 -2.29 -4.97
N ASN A 93 -4.54 -2.44 -3.74
CA ASN A 93 -5.27 -2.17 -2.51
C ASN A 93 -5.67 -0.69 -2.35
N LEU A 94 -4.98 0.23 -3.03
CA LEU A 94 -5.28 1.67 -3.02
C LEU A 94 -6.03 2.15 -4.27
N SER A 95 -6.27 1.29 -5.26
CA SER A 95 -6.85 1.66 -6.57
C SER A 95 -8.20 2.38 -6.49
N ASN A 96 -9.05 2.03 -5.51
CA ASN A 96 -10.34 2.70 -5.30
C ASN A 96 -10.22 4.08 -4.61
N HIS A 97 -9.02 4.44 -4.15
CA HIS A 97 -8.74 5.65 -3.40
C HIS A 97 -7.81 6.61 -4.14
N LEU A 98 -7.16 6.14 -5.21
CA LEU A 98 -6.24 6.90 -6.03
C LEU A 98 -6.81 7.11 -7.43
N SER A 99 -6.56 8.27 -8.02
CA SER A 99 -6.87 8.51 -9.43
C SER A 99 -5.94 7.69 -10.32
N PHE A 100 -6.30 7.57 -11.59
CA PHE A 100 -5.43 6.92 -12.58
C PHE A 100 -4.07 7.62 -12.68
N GLU A 101 -4.07 8.95 -12.70
CA GLU A 101 -2.86 9.78 -12.74
C GLU A 101 -1.98 9.55 -11.51
N GLU A 102 -2.57 9.51 -10.31
CA GLU A 102 -1.86 9.22 -9.07
C GLU A 102 -1.22 7.81 -9.09
N MET A 103 -1.93 6.80 -9.61
CA MET A 103 -1.38 5.46 -9.78
C MET A 103 -0.23 5.43 -10.80
N VAL A 104 -0.33 6.19 -11.89
CA VAL A 104 0.77 6.36 -12.86
C VAL A 104 1.99 6.99 -12.20
N LEU A 105 1.80 8.01 -11.37
CA LEU A 105 2.89 8.65 -10.62
C LEU A 105 3.56 7.67 -9.65
N ILE A 106 2.79 6.88 -8.89
CA ILE A 106 3.36 5.86 -7.99
C ILE A 106 4.16 4.82 -8.80
N ASN A 107 3.60 4.30 -9.89
CA ASN A 107 4.30 3.34 -10.76
C ASN A 107 5.62 3.92 -11.32
N LYS A 108 5.60 5.19 -11.75
CA LYS A 108 6.79 5.90 -12.22
C LYS A 108 7.86 5.99 -11.12
N LEU A 109 7.46 6.35 -9.89
CA LEU A 109 8.37 6.41 -8.75
C LEU A 109 8.96 5.03 -8.45
N TYR A 110 8.14 3.97 -8.39
CA TYR A 110 8.65 2.62 -8.14
C TYR A 110 9.60 2.13 -9.26
N GLY A 111 9.35 2.48 -10.52
CA GLY A 111 10.28 2.19 -11.61
C GLY A 111 11.64 2.87 -11.44
N LEU A 112 11.66 4.12 -10.96
CA LEU A 112 12.89 4.84 -10.65
C LEU A 112 13.61 4.26 -9.41
N VAL A 113 12.86 3.92 -8.36
CA VAL A 113 13.39 3.28 -7.15
C VAL A 113 14.02 1.93 -7.47
N GLU A 114 13.36 1.10 -8.29
CA GLU A 114 13.88 -0.19 -8.71
C GLU A 114 15.18 -0.04 -9.51
N LYS A 115 15.24 0.96 -10.41
CA LYS A 115 16.48 1.27 -11.13
C LYS A 115 17.61 1.62 -10.18
N ILE A 116 17.39 2.51 -9.21
CA ILE A 116 18.40 2.87 -8.21
C ILE A 116 18.84 1.64 -7.41
N ARG A 117 17.89 0.78 -7.01
CA ARG A 117 18.17 -0.46 -6.27
C ARG A 117 19.07 -1.40 -7.08
N LEU A 118 18.79 -1.58 -8.36
CA LEU A 118 19.62 -2.39 -9.26
C LEU A 118 21.01 -1.79 -9.44
N ASP A 119 21.11 -0.47 -9.61
CA ASP A 119 22.40 0.22 -9.71
C ASP A 119 23.23 0.05 -8.42
N ILE A 120 22.60 0.11 -7.24
CA ILE A 120 23.25 -0.15 -5.95
C ILE A 120 23.76 -1.60 -5.87
N ILE A 121 22.91 -2.59 -6.19
CA ILE A 121 23.27 -4.02 -6.13
C ILE A 121 24.42 -4.34 -7.09
N ASN A 122 24.41 -3.73 -8.27
CA ASN A 122 25.40 -3.98 -9.31
C ASN A 122 26.68 -3.13 -9.15
N SER A 123 26.70 -2.17 -8.22
CA SER A 123 27.89 -1.36 -7.96
C SER A 123 28.95 -2.17 -7.21
N SER A 124 30.20 -2.08 -7.65
CA SER A 124 31.31 -2.65 -6.90
C SER A 124 31.57 -1.79 -5.67
N PHE A 125 31.44 -2.37 -4.47
CA PHE A 125 31.61 -1.70 -3.16
C PHE A 125 33.02 -1.10 -2.91
N ILE A 126 33.90 -1.10 -3.91
CA ILE A 126 35.34 -0.83 -3.79
C ILE A 126 35.67 0.63 -4.22
N SER A 127 34.76 1.34 -4.91
CA SER A 127 34.97 2.73 -5.35
C SER A 127 33.80 3.66 -4.96
N SER A 128 34.02 4.98 -5.06
CA SER A 128 33.03 6.03 -4.77
C SER A 128 31.65 5.71 -5.35
N PRO A 129 30.52 6.20 -4.76
CA PRO A 129 29.19 5.88 -5.28
C PRO A 129 29.17 6.05 -6.79
N ASP A 130 28.96 4.91 -7.47
CA ASP A 130 29.03 4.75 -8.92
C ASP A 130 28.28 5.90 -9.58
N GLU A 131 28.86 6.50 -10.62
CA GLU A 131 28.22 7.59 -11.37
C GLU A 131 26.80 7.20 -11.80
N LYS A 132 26.54 5.90 -12.03
CA LYS A 132 25.21 5.35 -12.29
C LYS A 132 24.22 5.59 -11.15
N ILE A 133 24.62 5.31 -9.91
CA ILE A 133 23.77 5.54 -8.72
C ILE A 133 23.48 7.03 -8.58
N ARG A 134 24.48 7.89 -8.80
CA ARG A 134 24.30 9.35 -8.75
C ARG A 134 23.32 9.81 -9.83
N PHE A 135 23.49 9.35 -11.06
CA PHE A 135 22.60 9.68 -12.16
C PHE A 135 21.16 9.24 -11.89
N SER A 136 20.95 7.99 -11.45
CA SER A 136 19.61 7.48 -11.13
C SER A 136 19.00 8.18 -9.91
N SER A 137 19.81 8.56 -8.93
CA SER A 137 19.37 9.38 -7.79
C SER A 137 18.97 10.79 -8.20
N ASP A 138 19.77 11.42 -9.07
CA ASP A 138 19.46 12.73 -9.64
C ASP A 138 18.19 12.67 -10.48
N LEU A 139 17.95 11.60 -11.25
CA LEU A 139 16.72 11.41 -12.01
C LEU A 139 15.48 11.38 -11.12
N LEU A 140 15.50 10.61 -10.02
CA LEU A 140 14.40 10.58 -9.05
C LEU A 140 14.23 11.92 -8.32
N GLY A 141 15.34 12.57 -7.95
CA GLY A 141 15.31 13.89 -7.33
C GLY A 141 14.72 14.97 -8.23
N GLN A 142 15.12 15.00 -9.50
CA GLN A 142 14.57 15.90 -10.52
C GLN A 142 13.09 15.58 -10.82
N GLU A 143 12.70 14.31 -10.76
CA GLU A 143 11.30 13.92 -10.90
C GLU A 143 10.45 14.53 -9.79
N LEU A 144 10.85 14.35 -8.53
CA LEU A 144 10.10 14.78 -7.36
C LEU A 144 10.15 16.28 -7.09
N PHE A 145 11.32 16.90 -7.26
CA PHE A 145 11.58 18.27 -6.79
C PHE A 145 11.90 19.25 -7.93
N GLY A 146 12.14 18.74 -9.14
CA GLY A 146 12.61 19.54 -10.28
C GLY A 146 13.93 20.25 -9.98
N ASP A 147 14.08 21.46 -10.50
CA ASP A 147 15.29 22.29 -10.36
C ASP A 147 15.68 22.55 -8.89
N ARG A 148 14.71 22.46 -7.96
CA ARG A 148 14.93 22.65 -6.52
C ARG A 148 15.66 21.49 -5.84
N PHE A 149 15.83 20.34 -6.50
CA PHE A 149 16.42 19.15 -5.87
C PHE A 149 17.77 19.43 -5.20
N ALA A 150 18.64 20.20 -5.87
CA ALA A 150 19.96 20.53 -5.33
C ALA A 150 19.88 21.36 -4.04
N GLU A 151 18.91 22.27 -3.92
CA GLU A 151 18.68 23.05 -2.71
C GLU A 151 18.10 22.18 -1.59
N VAL A 152 17.09 21.39 -1.92
CA VAL A 152 16.43 20.47 -0.99
C VAL A 152 17.45 19.50 -0.38
N ALA A 153 18.31 18.90 -1.20
CA ALA A 153 19.33 17.97 -0.74
C ALA A 153 20.36 18.63 0.19
N LYS A 154 20.72 19.90 -0.05
CA LYS A 154 21.64 20.67 0.82
C LYS A 154 21.02 20.99 2.18
N ARG A 155 19.74 21.39 2.19
CA ARG A 155 19.01 21.80 3.40
C ARG A 155 18.56 20.63 4.26
N THR A 156 18.34 19.46 3.66
CA THR A 156 17.81 18.29 4.36
C THR A 156 18.91 17.48 5.03
N ASP A 157 18.78 17.24 6.34
CA ASP A 157 19.55 16.20 7.02
C ASP A 157 18.94 14.83 6.71
N TYR A 158 19.68 13.99 5.98
CA TYR A 158 19.24 12.64 5.64
C TYR A 158 19.15 11.71 6.86
N ARG A 159 19.73 12.06 8.02
CA ARG A 159 19.60 11.29 9.27
C ARG A 159 18.33 11.65 10.04
N ALA A 160 17.83 12.86 9.86
CA ALA A 160 16.64 13.40 10.50
C ALA A 160 15.76 14.08 9.46
N ILE A 161 15.00 13.28 8.70
CA ILE A 161 14.15 13.81 7.64
C ILE A 161 12.94 14.54 8.22
N ASP A 162 12.85 15.83 7.91
CA ASP A 162 11.62 16.59 7.98
C ASP A 162 10.72 16.23 6.77
N ARG A 163 9.70 15.41 7.02
CA ARG A 163 8.78 14.93 6.00
C ARG A 163 7.88 16.04 5.46
N GLU A 164 7.52 17.01 6.30
CA GLU A 164 6.62 18.10 5.93
C GLU A 164 7.34 19.07 5.01
N PHE A 165 8.59 19.43 5.34
CA PHE A 165 9.45 20.21 4.46
C PHE A 165 9.65 19.54 3.10
N LEU A 166 9.92 18.23 3.07
CA LEU A 166 10.12 17.50 1.81
C LEU A 166 8.86 17.53 0.96
N ILE A 167 7.69 17.20 1.52
CA ILE A 167 6.42 17.20 0.76
C ILE A 167 6.12 18.60 0.23
N ALA A 168 6.32 19.65 1.03
CA ALA A 168 6.13 21.03 0.60
C ALA A 168 7.11 21.46 -0.51
N SER A 169 8.27 20.81 -0.59
CA SER A 169 9.30 21.08 -1.60
C SER A 169 9.12 20.29 -2.89
N MET A 170 8.24 19.28 -2.92
CA MET A 170 7.96 18.50 -4.13
C MET A 170 7.22 19.34 -5.18
N LYS A 171 7.20 18.87 -6.42
CA LYS A 171 6.24 19.34 -7.43
C LYS A 171 4.82 19.06 -6.92
N GLU A 172 3.87 19.88 -7.37
CA GLU A 172 2.52 19.94 -6.79
C GLU A 172 1.78 18.60 -6.82
N ASP A 173 1.87 17.88 -7.94
CA ASP A 173 1.28 16.56 -8.14
C ASP A 173 1.84 15.52 -7.16
N TYR A 174 3.16 15.47 -6.99
CA TYR A 174 3.81 14.61 -6.01
C TYR A 174 3.49 15.02 -4.57
N GLY A 175 3.50 16.31 -4.25
CA GLY A 175 3.15 16.79 -2.92
C GLY A 175 1.72 16.39 -2.51
N ARG A 176 0.75 16.54 -3.42
CA ARG A 176 -0.63 16.07 -3.22
C ARG A 176 -0.70 14.57 -3.05
N LEU A 177 -0.01 13.81 -3.89
CA LEU A 177 0.04 12.35 -3.81
C LEU A 177 0.55 11.87 -2.45
N PHE A 178 1.67 12.42 -1.97
CA PHE A 178 2.27 12.02 -0.70
C PHE A 178 1.38 12.36 0.50
N ASN A 179 0.72 13.52 0.50
CA ASN A 179 -0.27 13.86 1.53
C ASN A 179 -1.44 12.88 1.52
N LYS A 180 -1.96 12.55 0.35
CA LYS A 180 -3.06 11.60 0.21
C LYS A 180 -2.68 10.20 0.71
N ILE A 181 -1.48 9.71 0.36
CA ILE A 181 -0.98 8.42 0.86
C ILE A 181 -0.80 8.46 2.39
N LYS A 182 -0.28 9.58 2.94
CA LYS A 182 -0.17 9.79 4.40
C LYS A 182 -1.54 9.67 5.07
N ASP A 183 -2.55 10.34 4.54
CA ASP A 183 -3.92 10.32 5.09
C ASP A 183 -4.54 8.91 5.02
N LEU A 184 -4.27 8.16 3.95
CA LEU A 184 -4.72 6.77 3.80
C LEU A 184 -4.01 5.79 4.75
N ALA A 185 -2.84 6.15 5.29
CA ALA A 185 -2.04 5.33 6.19
C ALA A 185 -2.44 5.46 7.68
N ILE A 186 -3.37 6.38 7.99
CA ILE A 186 -3.92 6.66 9.34
C ILE A 186 -5.25 5.91 9.53
#